data_AF-S4RMN7-F1
#
_entry.id   AF-S4RMN7-F1
#
_cell.length_a   1.000
_cell.length_b   1.000
_cell.length_c   1.000
_cell.angle_alpha   90.00
_cell.angle_beta   90.00
_cell.angle_gamma   90.00
#
_symmetry.space_group_name_H-M   'P 1'
#
loop_
_entity.id
_entity.type
_entity.pdbx_description
1 polymer ?
#
loop_
_entity_poly.entity_id
_entity_poly.type
_entity_poly.pdbx_seq_one_letter_code
_entity_poly.pdbx_strand_id
1 'polypeptide(L)'
;ADVNWGSSVQASSYNMALGYVVSLNAVEDHIKNFRPQCLVLTGPPNCRPALVDFVSTFTKNQSLMICTNVLVFTRGYIHSTLSLNYHVAWLNKRKVKTFYRPVVADDVRSGVHILMQGSGLGKMRPNVLFMGFKKNWQVDHPRNMDNYVNIMHDALEFSFGLCVLRMKEGLDIS
;
A
#
# COMPACT_ATOMS: atom_id res chain seq x y z
N ALA A 1 13.78 -17.10 27.38
CA ALA A 1 13.94 -16.07 26.35
C ALA A 1 14.89 -16.64 25.31
N ASP A 2 14.36 -17.09 24.16
CA ASP A 2 15.21 -17.54 23.06
C ASP A 2 15.88 -16.32 22.42
N VAL A 3 17.21 -16.30 22.48
CA VAL A 3 18.01 -15.29 21.80
C VAL A 3 18.06 -15.67 20.32
N ASN A 4 17.41 -14.87 19.47
CA ASN A 4 17.43 -15.07 18.02
C ASN A 4 18.78 -14.59 17.46
N TRP A 5 19.72 -15.53 17.28
CA TRP A 5 21.04 -15.30 16.67
C TRP A 5 20.99 -15.12 15.14
N GLY A 6 19.80 -15.09 14.54
CA GLY A 6 19.60 -15.09 13.10
C GLY A 6 19.89 -16.46 12.47
N SER A 7 19.42 -16.65 11.24
CA SER A 7 19.71 -17.85 10.45
C SER A 7 20.57 -17.50 9.24
N SER A 8 21.61 -18.30 8.97
CA SER A 8 22.42 -18.17 7.74
C SER A 8 21.57 -18.22 6.47
N VAL A 9 20.45 -18.97 6.50
CA VAL A 9 19.48 -19.04 5.40
C VAL A 9 18.75 -17.71 5.20
N GLN A 10 18.39 -17.02 6.29
CA GLN A 10 17.75 -15.71 6.23
C GLN A 10 18.71 -14.65 5.69
N ALA A 11 19.98 -14.68 6.12
CA ALA A 11 21.02 -13.78 5.61
C ALA A 11 21.27 -13.97 4.11
N SER A 12 21.37 -15.22 3.65
CA SER A 12 21.51 -15.55 2.23
C SER A 12 20.29 -15.08 1.41
N SER A 13 19.07 -15.30 1.92
CA SER A 13 17.83 -14.88 1.27
C SER A 13 17.77 -13.37 1.07
N TYR A 14 18.19 -12.60 2.09
CA TYR A 14 18.25 -11.14 2.01
C TYR A 14 19.23 -10.67 0.93
N ASN A 15 20.44 -11.23 0.91
CA ASN A 15 21.46 -10.88 -0.09
C ASN A 15 20.99 -11.20 -1.51
N MET A 16 20.32 -12.33 -1.70
CA MET A 16 19.74 -12.71 -2.99
C MET A 16 18.64 -11.72 -3.42
N ALA A 17 17.72 -11.36 -2.52
CA ALA A 17 16.67 -10.38 -2.81
C ALA A 17 17.25 -9.00 -3.16
N LEU A 18 18.23 -8.52 -2.39
CA LEU A 18 18.90 -7.25 -2.65
C LEU A 18 19.63 -7.26 -4.00
N GLY A 19 20.38 -8.33 -4.28
CA GLY A 19 21.09 -8.49 -5.55
C GLY A 19 20.14 -8.46 -6.75
N TYR A 20 18.99 -9.12 -6.66
CA TYR A 20 17.97 -9.07 -7.71
C TYR A 20 17.32 -7.70 -7.87
N VAL A 21 17.01 -7.00 -6.78
CA VAL A 21 16.41 -5.65 -6.91
C VAL A 21 17.41 -4.66 -7.51
N VAL A 22 18.69 -4.76 -7.16
CA VAL A 22 19.74 -3.91 -7.75
C VAL A 22 19.95 -4.24 -9.23
N SER A 23 19.93 -5.51 -9.63
CA SER A 23 20.13 -5.89 -11.04
C SER A 23 19.01 -5.39 -11.95
N LEU A 24 17.79 -5.21 -11.43
CA LEU A 24 16.68 -4.59 -12.18
C LEU A 24 16.97 -3.16 -12.64
N ASN A 25 17.90 -2.44 -11.99
CA ASN A 25 18.26 -1.08 -12.41
C ASN A 25 18.96 -1.05 -13.78
N ALA A 26 19.63 -2.13 -14.17
CA ALA A 26 20.31 -2.23 -15.47
C ALA A 26 19.38 -2.64 -16.62
N VAL A 27 18.15 -3.09 -16.32
CA VAL A 27 17.18 -3.52 -17.33
C VAL A 27 16.47 -2.30 -17.90
N GLU A 28 16.47 -2.10 -19.21
CA GLU A 28 15.72 -0.99 -19.83
C GLU A 28 14.20 -1.16 -19.73
N ASP A 29 13.48 -0.04 -19.66
CA ASP A 29 12.01 -0.07 -19.65
C ASP A 29 11.49 -0.42 -21.04
N HIS A 30 10.61 -1.43 -21.12
CA HIS A 30 10.01 -1.87 -22.37
C HIS A 30 8.53 -2.16 -22.17
N ILE A 31 7.68 -1.77 -23.14
CA ILE A 31 6.22 -1.88 -23.01
C ILE A 31 5.72 -3.30 -22.69
N LYS A 32 6.38 -4.32 -23.26
CA LYS A 32 6.08 -5.75 -22.99
C LYS A 32 6.41 -6.19 -21.56
N ASN A 33 7.28 -5.45 -20.86
CA ASN A 33 7.68 -5.73 -19.48
C ASN A 33 6.86 -4.93 -18.47
N PHE A 34 5.88 -4.15 -18.92
CA PHE A 34 4.99 -3.44 -18.01
C PHE A 34 4.33 -4.42 -17.04
N ARG A 35 4.37 -4.06 -15.76
CA ARG A 35 3.71 -4.75 -14.66
C ARG A 35 3.00 -3.71 -13.80
N PRO A 36 1.73 -3.94 -13.44
CA PRO A 36 1.02 -3.03 -12.54
C PRO A 36 1.54 -3.21 -11.11
N GLN A 37 2.35 -2.27 -10.65
CA GLN A 37 2.89 -2.22 -9.30
C GLN A 37 1.93 -1.36 -8.47
N CYS A 38 1.16 -2.00 -7.59
CA CYS A 38 -0.05 -1.41 -7.01
C CYS A 38 0.22 -0.84 -5.61
N LEU A 39 -0.05 0.45 -5.43
CA LEU A 39 -0.18 1.11 -4.13
C LEU A 39 -1.65 1.15 -3.75
N VAL A 40 -2.03 0.48 -2.66
CA VAL A 40 -3.43 0.31 -2.28
C VAL A 40 -3.72 1.07 -1.00
N LEU A 41 -4.63 2.04 -1.07
CA LEU A 41 -5.09 2.84 0.07
C LEU A 41 -6.15 2.06 0.86
N THR A 42 -5.73 0.99 1.53
CA THR A 42 -6.61 0.11 2.31
C THR A 42 -6.99 0.71 3.64
N GLY A 43 -6.14 1.55 4.23
CA GLY A 43 -6.16 1.75 5.68
C GLY A 43 -5.74 0.45 6.37
N PRO A 44 -6.29 0.14 7.56
CA PRO A 44 -6.18 -1.21 8.13
C PRO A 44 -6.73 -2.26 7.14
N PRO A 45 -5.93 -3.25 6.69
CA PRO A 45 -6.34 -4.18 5.63
C PRO A 45 -7.57 -5.03 6.00
N ASN A 46 -7.78 -5.27 7.29
CA ASN A 46 -8.95 -5.98 7.82
C ASN A 46 -10.26 -5.17 7.69
N CYS A 47 -10.19 -3.83 7.62
CA CYS A 47 -11.36 -2.97 7.47
C CYS A 47 -11.86 -2.89 6.01
N ARG A 48 -11.00 -3.18 5.02
CA ARG A 48 -11.37 -3.16 3.59
C ARG A 48 -10.91 -4.42 2.85
N PRO A 49 -11.34 -5.63 3.29
CA PRO A 49 -10.85 -6.87 2.71
C PRO A 49 -11.20 -7.01 1.23
N ALA A 50 -12.37 -6.51 0.80
CA ALA A 50 -12.78 -6.58 -0.60
C ALA A 50 -11.83 -5.83 -1.55
N LEU A 51 -11.28 -4.69 -1.10
CA LEU A 51 -10.27 -3.96 -1.88
C LEU A 51 -8.95 -4.75 -1.96
N VAL A 52 -8.53 -5.36 -0.85
CA VAL A 52 -7.35 -6.23 -0.80
C VAL A 52 -7.52 -7.42 -1.74
N ASP A 53 -8.65 -8.11 -1.68
CA ASP A 53 -8.93 -9.30 -2.50
C ASP A 53 -9.00 -8.97 -3.99
N PHE A 54 -9.64 -7.86 -4.34
CA PHE A 54 -9.72 -7.38 -5.72
C PHE A 54 -8.33 -7.12 -6.30
N VAL A 55 -7.49 -6.35 -5.59
CA VAL A 55 -6.14 -6.03 -6.07
C VAL A 55 -5.22 -7.24 -6.04
N SER A 56 -5.36 -8.13 -5.05
CA SER A 56 -4.63 -9.41 -5.00
C SER A 56 -4.95 -10.29 -6.22
N THR A 57 -6.23 -10.34 -6.61
CA THR A 57 -6.67 -11.04 -7.82
C THR A 57 -6.11 -10.41 -9.09
N PHE A 58 -6.00 -9.08 -9.12
CA PHE A 58 -5.43 -8.33 -10.23
C PHE A 58 -3.91 -8.55 -10.38
N THR A 59 -3.16 -8.51 -9.28
CA THR A 59 -1.70 -8.70 -9.31
C THR A 59 -1.28 -10.16 -9.46
N LYS A 60 -2.17 -11.11 -9.14
CA LYS A 60 -1.94 -12.57 -9.22
C LYS A 60 -0.62 -13.03 -8.58
N ASN A 61 -0.16 -12.36 -7.52
CA ASN A 61 1.12 -12.61 -6.88
C ASN A 61 2.35 -12.47 -7.80
N GLN A 62 2.20 -11.81 -8.96
CA GLN A 62 3.27 -11.59 -9.95
C GLN A 62 3.71 -10.12 -10.04
N SER A 63 2.99 -9.23 -9.37
CA SER A 63 3.33 -7.80 -9.32
C SER A 63 3.37 -7.33 -7.87
N LEU A 64 4.09 -6.24 -7.64
CA LEU A 64 4.15 -5.60 -6.33
C LEU A 64 2.76 -5.13 -5.91
N MET A 65 2.41 -5.42 -4.67
CA MET A 65 1.24 -4.88 -4.00
C MET A 65 1.71 -4.34 -2.65
N ILE A 66 1.37 -3.08 -2.36
CA ILE A 66 1.64 -2.44 -1.08
C ILE A 66 0.32 -1.96 -0.50
N CYS A 67 -0.14 -2.61 0.57
CA CYS A 67 -1.26 -2.13 1.38
C CYS A 67 -0.75 -1.03 2.30
N THR A 68 -1.43 0.11 2.29
CA THR A 68 -1.00 1.28 3.04
C THR A 68 -2.06 1.76 4.00
N ASN A 69 -1.59 2.36 5.09
CA ASN A 69 -2.44 2.96 6.10
C ASN A 69 -1.87 4.32 6.51
N VAL A 70 -2.63 5.39 6.31
CA VAL A 70 -2.25 6.73 6.77
C VAL A 70 -2.83 6.95 8.16
N LEU A 71 -1.95 7.04 9.15
CA LEU A 71 -2.28 7.32 10.53
C LEU A 71 -2.22 8.84 10.73
N VAL A 72 -3.39 9.48 10.82
CA VAL A 72 -3.50 10.93 11.04
C VAL A 72 -3.14 11.25 12.49
N PHE A 73 -2.15 12.12 12.69
CA PHE A 73 -1.67 12.48 14.02
C PHE A 73 -2.76 13.19 14.83
N THR A 74 -3.42 12.44 15.72
CA THR A 74 -4.30 12.98 16.75
C THR A 74 -3.63 12.74 18.10
N ARG A 75 -3.61 13.74 18.98
CA ARG A 75 -2.98 13.65 20.31
C ARG A 75 -3.42 12.35 21.01
N GLY A 76 -2.49 11.40 21.20
CA GLY A 76 -2.74 10.16 21.95
C GLY A 76 -2.38 8.82 21.28
N TYR A 77 -2.00 8.78 20.00
CA TYR A 77 -1.70 7.50 19.31
C TYR A 77 -0.20 7.18 19.22
N ILE A 78 0.37 6.58 20.27
CA ILE A 78 1.73 5.99 20.29
C ILE A 78 1.67 4.44 20.23
N HIS A 79 0.54 3.86 19.81
CA HIS A 79 0.33 2.40 19.76
C HIS A 79 0.45 1.76 18.36
N SER A 80 1.27 2.32 17.46
CA SER A 80 1.31 1.87 16.05
C SER A 80 2.09 0.57 15.81
N THR A 81 3.06 0.21 16.66
CA THR A 81 3.95 -0.96 16.42
C THR A 81 3.23 -2.30 16.65
N LEU A 82 2.36 -2.40 17.65
CA LEU A 82 1.54 -3.61 17.90
C LEU A 82 0.56 -3.88 16.75
N SER A 83 0.07 -2.82 16.08
CA SER A 83 -0.85 -2.95 14.94
C SER A 83 -0.17 -3.53 13.69
N LEU A 84 1.11 -3.24 13.46
CA LEU A 84 1.83 -3.66 12.25
C LEU A 84 1.88 -5.19 12.14
N ASN A 85 2.31 -5.85 13.22
CA ASN A 85 2.42 -7.32 13.25
C ASN A 85 1.05 -7.99 13.08
N TYR A 86 0.00 -7.42 13.67
CA TYR A 86 -1.36 -7.93 13.52
C TYR A 86 -1.82 -7.88 12.05
N HIS A 87 -1.66 -6.74 11.38
CA HIS A 87 -2.07 -6.58 9.98
C HIS A 87 -1.29 -7.49 9.03
N VAL A 88 0.04 -7.61 9.24
CA VAL A 88 0.87 -8.55 8.47
C VAL A 88 0.46 -10.00 8.73
N ALA A 89 0.19 -10.38 9.98
CA ALA A 89 -0.30 -11.71 10.32
C ALA A 89 -1.66 -12.01 9.66
N TRP A 90 -2.57 -11.03 9.63
CA TRP A 90 -3.86 -11.16 8.95
C TRP A 90 -3.71 -11.40 7.44
N LEU A 91 -2.82 -10.64 6.79
CA LEU A 91 -2.50 -10.80 5.36
C LEU A 91 -1.88 -12.17 5.07
N ASN A 92 -0.92 -12.60 5.90
CA ASN A 92 -0.27 -13.91 5.78
C ASN A 92 -1.26 -15.06 5.97
N LYS A 93 -2.17 -14.96 6.96
CA LYS A 93 -3.23 -15.96 7.20
C LYS A 93 -4.12 -16.14 5.97
N ARG A 94 -4.39 -15.05 5.24
CA ARG A 94 -5.17 -15.05 3.99
C ARG A 94 -4.35 -15.38 2.74
N LYS A 95 -3.05 -15.65 2.88
CA LYS A 95 -2.11 -15.96 1.78
C LYS A 95 -2.05 -14.86 0.71
N VAL A 96 -2.24 -13.60 1.09
CA VAL A 96 -2.12 -12.45 0.20
C VAL A 96 -0.65 -12.02 0.15
N LYS A 97 0.00 -12.07 -1.03
CA LYS A 97 1.39 -11.61 -1.17
C LYS A 97 1.43 -10.11 -1.37
N THR A 98 1.51 -9.37 -0.27
CA THR A 98 1.59 -7.91 -0.26
C THR A 98 2.52 -7.44 0.84
N PHE A 99 3.13 -6.28 0.64
CA PHE A 99 3.74 -5.53 1.74
C PHE A 99 2.68 -4.72 2.48
N TYR A 100 2.92 -4.42 3.75
CA TYR A 100 2.11 -3.50 4.54
C TYR A 100 2.98 -2.33 5.00
N ARG A 101 2.57 -1.11 4.67
CA ARG A 101 3.32 0.12 4.98
C ARG A 101 2.41 1.17 5.61
N PRO A 102 2.41 1.31 6.94
CA PRO A 102 1.79 2.46 7.58
C PRO A 102 2.67 3.71 7.43
N VAL A 103 2.05 4.87 7.35
CA VAL A 103 2.71 6.18 7.40
C VAL A 103 1.98 7.06 8.40
N VAL A 104 2.73 7.85 9.17
CA VAL A 104 2.15 8.86 10.07
C VAL A 104 2.26 10.21 9.38
N ALA A 105 1.16 10.95 9.33
CA ALA A 105 1.10 12.27 8.70
C ALA A 105 0.04 13.15 9.37
N ASP A 106 0.08 14.46 9.11
CA ASP A 106 -0.87 15.43 9.65
C ASP A 106 -2.26 15.30 9.01
N ASP A 107 -2.32 14.83 7.77
CA ASP A 107 -3.55 14.58 7.03
C ASP A 107 -3.38 13.42 6.03
N VAL A 108 -4.50 12.93 5.52
CA VAL A 108 -4.53 11.77 4.61
C VAL A 108 -3.81 12.08 3.29
N ARG A 109 -3.98 13.27 2.72
CA ARG A 109 -3.36 13.64 1.44
C ARG A 109 -1.84 13.69 1.60
N SER A 110 -1.34 14.37 2.62
CA SER A 110 0.10 14.45 2.90
C SER A 110 0.71 13.06 3.12
N GLY A 111 0.02 12.17 3.84
CA GLY A 111 0.48 10.79 4.02
C GLY A 111 0.52 10.00 2.71
N VAL A 112 -0.50 10.13 1.86
CA VAL A 112 -0.53 9.49 0.54
C VAL A 112 0.57 10.04 -0.36
N HIS A 113 0.86 11.34 -0.31
CA HIS A 113 1.94 11.98 -1.06
C HIS A 113 3.31 11.38 -0.70
N ILE A 114 3.60 11.24 0.59
CA ILE A 114 4.81 10.57 1.09
C ILE A 114 4.89 9.13 0.56
N LEU A 115 3.76 8.42 0.53
CA LEU A 115 3.72 7.04 0.03
C LEU A 115 3.94 6.95 -1.48
N MET A 116 3.38 7.87 -2.29
CA MET A 116 3.58 7.88 -3.74
C MET A 116 5.05 8.11 -4.11
N GLN A 117 5.71 9.04 -3.43
CA GLN A 117 7.11 9.40 -3.71
C GLN A 117 8.12 8.45 -3.07
N GLY A 118 7.81 7.94 -1.87
CA GLY A 118 8.75 7.21 -1.03
C GLY A 118 8.56 5.69 -0.99
N SER A 119 7.60 5.12 -1.75
CA SER A 119 7.36 3.68 -1.78
C SER A 119 8.14 2.95 -2.87
N GLY A 120 8.68 1.78 -2.51
CA GLY A 120 9.45 0.93 -3.40
C GLY A 120 10.96 1.09 -3.29
N LEU A 121 11.69 0.35 -4.13
CA LEU A 121 13.15 0.39 -4.24
C LEU A 121 13.57 0.22 -5.70
N GLY A 122 14.31 1.18 -6.26
CA GLY A 122 14.73 1.15 -7.66
C GLY A 122 13.54 1.03 -8.62
N LYS A 123 13.58 0.05 -9.53
CA LYS A 123 12.47 -0.25 -10.45
C LYS A 123 11.26 -0.93 -9.78
N MET A 124 11.42 -1.49 -8.58
CA MET A 124 10.32 -2.08 -7.80
C MET A 124 9.57 -1.00 -7.02
N ARG A 125 8.92 -0.09 -7.74
CA ARG A 125 8.13 1.02 -7.20
C ARG A 125 6.70 0.98 -7.73
N PRO A 126 5.70 1.42 -6.94
CA PRO A 126 4.33 1.45 -7.41
C PRO A 126 4.16 2.45 -8.57
N ASN A 127 3.26 2.10 -9.49
CA ASN A 127 2.89 2.91 -10.66
C ASN A 127 1.35 2.97 -10.85
N VAL A 128 0.58 2.26 -10.04
CA VAL A 128 -0.89 2.33 -10.04
C VAL A 128 -1.39 2.55 -8.61
N LEU A 129 -2.21 3.58 -8.41
CA LEU A 129 -2.91 3.86 -7.16
C LEU A 129 -4.31 3.22 -7.18
N PHE A 130 -4.59 2.39 -6.18
CA PHE A 130 -5.91 1.86 -5.91
C PHE A 130 -6.52 2.53 -4.69
N MET A 131 -7.74 3.04 -4.84
CA MET A 131 -8.49 3.68 -3.78
C MET A 131 -9.95 3.24 -3.76
N GLY A 132 -10.55 3.28 -2.58
CA GLY A 132 -11.98 3.02 -2.42
C GLY A 132 -12.83 4.23 -2.80
N PHE A 133 -14.01 4.00 -3.36
CA PHE A 133 -14.97 5.07 -3.62
C PHE A 133 -15.56 5.61 -2.31
N LYS A 134 -15.43 6.92 -2.09
CA LYS A 134 -16.00 7.60 -0.93
C LYS A 134 -17.51 7.81 -1.11
N LYS A 135 -18.33 6.99 -0.45
CA LYS A 135 -19.81 7.08 -0.55
C LYS A 135 -20.43 8.21 0.23
N ASN A 136 -19.90 8.46 1.43
CA ASN A 136 -20.45 9.45 2.36
C ASN A 136 -20.02 10.89 2.03
N TRP A 137 -19.69 11.18 0.78
CA TRP A 137 -19.15 12.47 0.36
C TRP A 137 -20.12 13.65 0.57
N GLN A 138 -21.44 13.41 0.56
CA GLN A 138 -22.45 14.46 0.78
C GLN A 138 -22.63 14.83 2.25
N VAL A 139 -22.29 13.92 3.18
CA VAL A 139 -22.51 14.10 4.62
C VAL A 139 -21.22 14.35 5.39
N ASP A 140 -20.08 14.03 4.79
CA ASP A 140 -18.77 14.24 5.39
C ASP A 140 -18.33 15.71 5.28
N HIS A 141 -17.37 16.09 6.12
CA HIS A 141 -16.79 17.43 6.14
C HIS A 141 -16.20 17.79 4.75
N PRO A 142 -16.49 18.97 4.18
CA PRO A 142 -16.06 19.35 2.83
C PRO A 142 -14.55 19.15 2.58
N ARG A 143 -13.73 19.52 3.56
CA ARG A 143 -12.27 19.31 3.54
C ARG A 143 -11.85 17.85 3.26
N ASN A 144 -12.60 16.85 3.73
CA ASN A 144 -12.29 15.44 3.47
C ASN A 144 -12.57 15.06 2.01
N MET A 145 -13.58 15.67 1.40
CA MET A 145 -13.87 15.51 -0.02
C MET A 145 -12.79 16.20 -0.87
N ASP A 146 -12.39 17.42 -0.49
CA ASP A 146 -11.29 18.13 -1.15
C ASP A 146 -10.00 17.31 -1.10
N ASN A 147 -9.66 16.75 0.06
CA ASN A 147 -8.50 15.86 0.20
C ASN A 147 -8.61 14.63 -0.70
N TYR A 148 -9.79 13.99 -0.77
CA TYR A 148 -10.01 12.81 -1.62
C TYR A 148 -9.81 13.12 -3.11
N VAL A 149 -10.35 14.25 -3.58
CA VAL A 149 -10.20 14.70 -4.98
C VAL A 149 -8.77 15.11 -5.27
N ASN A 150 -8.12 15.83 -4.36
CA ASN A 150 -6.73 16.24 -4.52
C ASN A 150 -5.77 15.04 -4.55
N ILE A 151 -6.04 13.96 -3.82
CA ILE A 151 -5.25 12.71 -3.94
C ILE A 151 -5.32 12.15 -5.37
N MET A 152 -6.48 12.23 -6.02
CA MET A 152 -6.61 11.77 -7.41
C MET A 152 -5.82 12.67 -8.37
N HIS A 153 -5.82 13.98 -8.15
CA HIS A 153 -4.99 14.92 -8.92
C HIS A 153 -3.50 14.66 -8.72
N ASP A 154 -3.05 14.54 -7.47
CA ASP A 154 -1.66 14.25 -7.12
C ASP A 154 -1.20 12.93 -7.77
N ALA A 155 -2.05 11.90 -7.78
CA ALA A 155 -1.73 10.62 -8.43
C ALA A 155 -1.44 10.78 -9.94
N LEU A 156 -2.29 11.55 -10.64
CA LEU A 156 -2.12 11.80 -12.07
C LEU A 156 -0.88 12.66 -12.34
N GLU A 157 -0.58 13.64 -11.48
CA GLU A 157 0.63 14.47 -11.57
C GLU A 157 1.90 13.62 -11.40
N PHE A 158 1.88 12.64 -10.49
CA PHE A 158 2.97 11.66 -10.37
C PHE A 158 2.97 10.57 -11.46
N SER A 159 2.13 10.70 -12.49
CA SER A 159 2.00 9.72 -13.57
C SER A 159 1.61 8.31 -13.09
N PHE A 160 0.87 8.21 -11.99
CA PHE A 160 0.27 6.95 -11.56
C PHE A 160 -0.98 6.65 -12.39
N GLY A 161 -1.18 5.37 -12.71
CA GLY A 161 -2.50 4.88 -13.09
C GLY A 161 -3.45 5.00 -11.90
N LEU A 162 -4.66 5.51 -12.11
CA LEU A 162 -5.65 5.69 -11.04
C LEU A 162 -6.77 4.66 -11.16
N CYS A 163 -7.09 3.96 -10.06
CA CYS A 163 -8.16 2.97 -10.01
C CYS A 163 -9.04 3.21 -8.77
N VAL A 164 -10.33 3.44 -8.98
CA VAL A 164 -11.31 3.67 -7.91
C VAL A 164 -12.31 2.51 -7.86
N LEU A 165 -12.30 1.74 -6.77
CA LEU A 165 -13.23 0.62 -6.58
C LEU A 165 -14.51 1.10 -5.88
N ARG A 166 -15.67 0.87 -6.50
CA ARG A 166 -16.99 1.16 -5.92
C ARG A 166 -17.81 -0.13 -5.80
N MET A 167 -18.21 -0.47 -4.58
CA MET A 167 -19.16 -1.56 -4.31
C MET A 167 -20.54 -1.01 -3.92
N LYS A 168 -21.61 -1.79 -4.17
CA LYS A 168 -22.99 -1.38 -3.85
C LYS A 168 -23.22 -1.14 -2.35
N GLU A 169 -22.62 -1.95 -1.49
CA GLU A 169 -22.81 -1.90 -0.03
C GLU A 169 -21.77 -1.02 0.67
N GLY A 170 -20.52 -1.07 0.22
CA GLY A 170 -19.44 -0.23 0.76
C GLY A 170 -18.14 -1.02 0.69
N LEU A 171 -17.05 -0.43 1.15
CA LEU A 171 -15.80 -1.16 1.33
C LEU A 171 -15.41 -1.32 2.80
N ASP A 172 -15.93 -0.46 3.66
CA ASP A 172 -15.60 -0.42 5.08
C ASP A 172 -16.41 -1.50 5.83
N ILE A 173 -15.69 -2.35 6.56
CA ILE A 173 -16.23 -3.33 7.50
C ILE A 173 -15.69 -2.93 8.88
N SER A 174 -16.62 -2.57 9.78
CA SER A 174 -16.35 -2.21 11.18
C SER A 174 -16.29 -3.44 12.08
#